data_AF-A0A101G7T1-F1
#
_entry.id   AF-A0A101G7T1-F1
#
_cell.length_a   1.000
_cell.length_b   1.000
_cell.length_c   1.000
_cell.angle_alpha   90.00
_cell.angle_beta   90.00
_cell.angle_gamma   90.00
#
_symmetry.space_group_name_H-M   'P 1'
#
loop_
_entity.id
_entity.type
_entity.pdbx_description
1 polymer ?
#
loop_
_entity_poly.entity_id
_entity_poly.type
_entity_poly.pdbx_seq_one_letter_code
_entity_poly.pdbx_strand_id
1 'polypeptide(L)'
;MSYYDYDGFPEYVPVAEKRRRARESMEKLRKKNPDISPVIISGSKLARTWWGKSWNANLERYSDYANRIGRGRSYVRHGAVLDLKITEGKINALVKGSAAKPYQVNISIQPLARDIWEALTNDCAGKIDSLQELLEGKFPKALSELFTAMGKGLFPAPQEISLKCSCPDWAVMCKHVAAVLYGMGARLDDDPSLFFVLRKVDINDLISETISKKARTLLEKSKAKSRRVIEDTDISDMFGIEMETGTAGKAKESARKKKPGESKAKKASGKRLKLSDKDRLLIAPCGMNCHICTAYLREKNKCPGCRGSNLKKPVTRVKCKIKTCEAFAGNKAAFCSECLEFPCVNLKKLDKRYRTKYNMSMIENLENIKKLGIENFIRNEATRWLCPVCGGTICVHKGYCYNCKTSKQE
;
A
#
# COMPACT_ATOMS: atom_id res chain seq x y z
N MET A 1 -29.85 20.55 -35.65
CA MET A 1 -29.12 21.06 -34.46
C MET A 1 -29.46 20.18 -33.27
N SER A 2 -28.63 19.17 -33.00
CA SER A 2 -28.84 18.22 -31.90
C SER A 2 -28.48 18.86 -30.56
N TYR A 3 -29.49 19.05 -29.72
CA TYR A 3 -29.35 19.40 -28.31
C TYR A 3 -28.48 18.34 -27.60
N TYR A 4 -27.43 18.79 -26.92
CA TYR A 4 -26.58 17.95 -26.08
C TYR A 4 -27.34 17.56 -24.80
N ASP A 5 -27.81 16.31 -24.75
CA ASP A 5 -28.35 15.66 -23.55
C ASP A 5 -27.16 15.21 -22.67
N TYR A 6 -26.87 15.96 -21.61
CA TYR A 6 -25.64 15.82 -20.81
C TYR A 6 -25.94 15.70 -19.31
N ASP A 7 -26.77 14.74 -18.87
CA ASP A 7 -27.02 14.56 -17.43
C ASP A 7 -27.31 13.12 -16.92
N GLY A 8 -26.73 12.10 -17.56
CA GLY A 8 -26.76 10.73 -17.04
C GLY A 8 -25.46 10.33 -16.33
N PHE A 9 -25.44 10.25 -14.99
CA PHE A 9 -24.39 9.47 -14.32
C PHE A 9 -24.60 7.98 -14.65
N PRO A 10 -23.59 7.27 -15.16
CA PRO A 10 -23.76 5.88 -15.59
C PRO A 10 -24.23 5.02 -14.42
N GLU A 11 -25.21 4.17 -14.70
CA GLU A 11 -25.82 3.27 -13.74
C GLU A 11 -24.77 2.42 -13.01
N TYR A 12 -25.00 2.16 -11.73
CA TYR A 12 -24.09 1.33 -10.95
C TYR A 12 -24.08 -0.08 -11.51
N VAL A 13 -22.92 -0.51 -12.01
CA VAL A 13 -22.72 -1.88 -12.47
C VAL A 13 -22.24 -2.75 -11.29
N PRO A 14 -22.98 -3.81 -10.89
CA PRO A 14 -22.57 -4.74 -9.85
C PRO A 14 -21.20 -5.38 -10.13
N VAL A 15 -20.51 -5.81 -9.08
CA VAL A 15 -19.19 -6.46 -9.20
C VAL A 15 -19.26 -7.75 -10.01
N ALA A 16 -20.31 -8.56 -9.81
CA ALA A 16 -20.52 -9.80 -10.56
C ALA A 16 -20.61 -9.53 -12.07
N GLU A 17 -21.33 -8.47 -12.45
CA GLU A 17 -21.47 -8.04 -13.84
C GLU A 17 -20.15 -7.51 -14.42
N LYS A 18 -19.37 -6.75 -13.63
CA LYS A 18 -18.01 -6.32 -14.04
C LYS A 18 -17.10 -7.51 -14.31
N ARG A 19 -17.11 -8.52 -13.44
CA ARG A 19 -16.34 -9.77 -13.60
C ARG A 19 -16.79 -10.55 -14.84
N ARG A 20 -18.11 -10.64 -15.09
CA ARG A 20 -18.66 -11.27 -16.30
C ARG A 20 -18.17 -10.59 -17.56
N ARG A 21 -18.31 -9.25 -17.65
CA ARG A 21 -17.83 -8.46 -18.79
C ARG A 21 -16.33 -8.62 -19.02
N ALA A 22 -15.54 -8.68 -17.95
CA ALA A 22 -14.10 -8.89 -18.05
C ALA A 22 -13.78 -10.28 -18.61
N ARG A 23 -14.44 -11.34 -18.11
CA ARG A 23 -14.27 -12.72 -18.59
C ARG A 23 -14.66 -12.87 -20.06
N GLU A 24 -15.81 -12.36 -20.46
CA GLU A 24 -16.25 -12.40 -21.87
C GLU A 24 -15.28 -11.64 -22.79
N SER A 25 -14.76 -10.50 -22.30
CA SER A 25 -13.77 -9.74 -23.05
C SER A 25 -12.45 -10.50 -23.16
N MET A 26 -12.03 -11.18 -22.10
CA MET A 26 -10.85 -12.04 -22.08
C MET A 26 -10.99 -13.22 -23.05
N GLU A 27 -12.12 -13.93 -23.05
CA GLU A 27 -12.38 -15.05 -23.96
C GLU A 27 -12.35 -14.60 -25.43
N LYS A 28 -12.98 -13.45 -25.73
CA LYS A 28 -12.92 -12.84 -27.07
C LYS A 28 -11.50 -12.45 -27.44
N LEU A 29 -10.72 -11.93 -26.50
CA LEU A 29 -9.32 -11.55 -26.72
C LEU A 29 -8.46 -12.80 -26.97
N ARG A 30 -8.64 -13.86 -26.18
CA ARG A 30 -7.91 -15.13 -26.27
C ARG A 30 -8.11 -15.83 -27.61
N LYS A 31 -9.32 -15.73 -28.18
CA LYS A 31 -9.62 -16.24 -29.54
C LYS A 31 -8.83 -15.52 -30.64
N LYS A 32 -8.51 -14.23 -30.45
CA LYS A 32 -7.76 -13.42 -31.43
C LYS A 32 -6.26 -13.47 -31.19
N ASN A 33 -5.84 -13.59 -29.94
CA ASN A 33 -4.46 -13.67 -29.52
C ASN A 33 -4.35 -14.74 -28.42
N PRO A 34 -3.85 -15.95 -28.74
CA PRO A 34 -3.70 -17.03 -27.78
C PRO A 34 -2.70 -16.71 -26.65
N ASP A 35 -1.71 -15.87 -26.92
CA ASP A 35 -0.62 -15.50 -26.01
C ASP A 35 -0.98 -14.29 -25.11
N ILE A 36 -2.23 -14.22 -24.65
CA ILE A 36 -2.60 -13.20 -23.67
C ILE A 36 -2.14 -13.62 -22.27
N SER A 37 -1.66 -12.65 -21.51
CA SER A 37 -1.19 -12.85 -20.15
C SER A 37 -2.09 -12.05 -19.20
N PRO A 38 -3.24 -12.59 -18.76
CA PRO A 38 -4.12 -11.89 -17.83
C PRO A 38 -3.52 -11.78 -16.42
N VAL A 39 -4.02 -10.85 -15.61
CA VAL A 39 -3.67 -10.76 -14.19
C VAL A 39 -4.81 -11.36 -13.36
N ILE A 40 -4.51 -12.44 -12.65
CA ILE A 40 -5.46 -13.15 -11.79
C ILE A 40 -4.95 -13.07 -10.35
N ILE A 41 -5.73 -12.43 -9.47
CA ILE A 41 -5.39 -12.33 -8.05
C ILE A 41 -6.08 -13.46 -7.29
N SER A 42 -5.30 -14.33 -6.68
CA SER A 42 -5.79 -15.34 -5.74
C SER A 42 -5.86 -14.75 -4.31
N GLY A 43 -7.04 -14.81 -3.69
CA GLY A 43 -7.26 -14.34 -2.32
C GLY A 43 -7.55 -12.84 -2.16
N SER A 44 -7.40 -12.33 -0.94
CA SER A 44 -7.81 -10.96 -0.55
C SER A 44 -6.75 -9.88 -0.77
N LYS A 45 -5.47 -10.29 -0.79
CA LYS A 45 -4.29 -9.42 -0.93
C LYS A 45 -3.90 -9.30 -2.40
N LEU A 46 -3.54 -8.10 -2.83
CA LEU A 46 -3.06 -7.85 -4.20
C LEU A 46 -1.62 -8.32 -4.42
N ALA A 47 -0.82 -8.31 -3.37
CA ALA A 47 0.52 -8.87 -3.37
C ALA A 47 0.77 -9.68 -2.08
N ARG A 48 1.51 -10.77 -2.21
CA ARG A 48 1.77 -11.80 -1.19
C ARG A 48 3.19 -11.67 -0.64
N THR A 49 4.17 -11.44 -1.52
CA THR A 49 5.59 -11.34 -1.16
C THR A 49 5.90 -9.98 -0.54
N TRP A 50 7.08 -9.81 0.05
CA TRP A 50 7.46 -8.50 0.59
C TRP A 50 7.78 -7.51 -0.53
N TRP A 51 8.39 -7.93 -1.64
CA TRP A 51 8.77 -7.06 -2.74
C TRP A 51 7.56 -6.60 -3.56
N GLY A 52 6.58 -7.47 -3.83
CA GLY A 52 5.32 -7.09 -4.45
C GLY A 52 4.52 -6.09 -3.59
N LYS A 53 4.55 -6.26 -2.26
CA LYS A 53 3.97 -5.28 -1.32
C LYS A 53 4.73 -3.96 -1.31
N SER A 54 6.07 -4.01 -1.30
CA SER A 54 6.90 -2.81 -1.38
C SER A 54 6.64 -2.06 -2.69
N TRP A 55 6.43 -2.76 -3.81
CA TRP A 55 6.06 -2.14 -5.09
C TRP A 55 4.77 -1.37 -4.95
N ASN A 56 3.73 -2.01 -4.44
CA ASN A 56 2.44 -1.38 -4.17
C ASN A 56 2.57 -0.19 -3.22
N ALA A 57 3.38 -0.30 -2.17
CA ALA A 57 3.63 0.79 -1.23
C ALA A 57 4.38 1.97 -1.89
N ASN A 58 5.35 1.70 -2.78
CA ASN A 58 6.06 2.73 -3.53
C ASN A 58 5.09 3.53 -4.42
N LEU A 59 4.19 2.83 -5.11
CA LEU A 59 3.13 3.46 -5.91
C LEU A 59 2.18 4.32 -5.07
N GLU A 60 1.86 3.87 -3.85
CA GLU A 60 0.94 4.55 -2.94
C GLU A 60 1.55 5.81 -2.32
N ARG A 61 2.88 5.89 -2.24
CA ARG A 61 3.60 7.10 -1.78
C ARG A 61 3.48 8.28 -2.76
N TYR A 62 3.06 8.04 -4.00
CA TYR A 62 2.79 9.11 -4.96
C TYR A 62 1.48 9.80 -4.57
N SER A 63 1.61 10.82 -3.70
CA SER A 63 0.53 11.51 -2.98
C SER A 63 -0.57 12.10 -3.86
N ASP A 64 -0.26 12.38 -5.12
CA ASP A 64 -1.16 13.11 -6.02
C ASP A 64 -2.34 12.27 -6.53
N TYR A 65 -2.42 11.00 -6.15
CA TYR A 65 -3.32 10.03 -6.79
C TYR A 65 -4.16 9.17 -5.84
N ALA A 66 -4.21 9.49 -4.54
CA ALA A 66 -4.92 8.72 -3.52
C ALA A 66 -6.38 8.35 -3.91
N ASN A 67 -7.10 9.25 -4.59
CA ASN A 67 -8.48 9.04 -5.04
C ASN A 67 -8.65 8.15 -6.28
N ARG A 68 -7.57 7.83 -7.02
CA ARG A 68 -7.59 6.98 -8.24
C ARG A 68 -7.15 5.55 -7.94
N ILE A 69 -6.28 5.39 -6.95
CA ILE A 69 -5.65 4.13 -6.53
C ILE A 69 -6.70 3.10 -6.09
N GLY A 70 -7.68 3.46 -5.26
CA GLY A 70 -8.71 2.54 -4.76
C GLY A 70 -9.57 1.90 -5.87
N ARG A 71 -9.85 2.65 -6.95
CA ARG A 71 -10.56 2.12 -8.12
C ARG A 71 -9.66 1.18 -8.93
N GLY A 72 -8.36 1.50 -9.05
CA GLY A 72 -7.37 0.61 -9.65
C GLY A 72 -7.32 -0.75 -8.97
N ARG A 73 -7.24 -0.78 -7.63
CA ARG A 73 -7.29 -2.03 -6.82
C ARG A 73 -8.52 -2.88 -7.16
N SER A 74 -9.68 -2.23 -7.32
CA SER A 74 -10.93 -2.92 -7.64
C SER A 74 -10.91 -3.54 -9.04
N TYR A 75 -10.32 -2.87 -10.03
CA TYR A 75 -10.23 -3.38 -11.40
C TYR A 75 -9.39 -4.66 -11.46
N VAL A 76 -8.23 -4.68 -10.79
CA VAL A 76 -7.38 -5.89 -10.73
C VAL A 76 -8.13 -7.04 -10.05
N ARG A 77 -8.79 -6.80 -8.90
CA ARG A 77 -9.59 -7.81 -8.20
C ARG A 77 -10.79 -8.35 -8.98
N HIS A 78 -11.26 -7.60 -9.97
CA HIS A 78 -12.37 -8.02 -10.81
C HIS A 78 -11.90 -8.68 -12.12
N GLY A 79 -10.58 -8.92 -12.27
CA GLY A 79 -10.01 -9.53 -13.47
C GLY A 79 -10.06 -8.61 -14.69
N ALA A 80 -10.13 -7.29 -14.49
CA ALA A 80 -10.28 -6.34 -15.59
C ALA A 80 -8.99 -6.10 -16.37
N VAL A 81 -7.82 -6.52 -15.86
CA VAL A 81 -6.55 -6.48 -16.60
C VAL A 81 -6.44 -7.77 -17.41
N LEU A 82 -6.80 -7.67 -18.69
CA LEU A 82 -6.98 -8.80 -19.59
C LEU A 82 -5.67 -9.32 -20.18
N ASP A 83 -4.71 -8.41 -20.35
CA ASP A 83 -3.37 -8.70 -20.82
C ASP A 83 -2.41 -7.74 -20.14
N LEU A 84 -1.27 -8.24 -19.68
CA LEU A 84 -0.18 -7.48 -19.09
C LEU A 84 1.12 -8.15 -19.50
N LYS A 85 1.86 -7.50 -20.39
CA LYS A 85 3.17 -7.92 -20.89
C LYS A 85 4.23 -6.94 -20.41
N ILE A 86 5.33 -7.50 -19.93
CA ILE A 86 6.47 -6.75 -19.43
C ILE A 86 7.62 -7.02 -20.39
N THR A 87 8.23 -5.96 -20.88
CA THR A 87 9.44 -6.00 -21.69
C THR A 87 10.42 -4.95 -21.16
N GLU A 88 11.61 -4.88 -21.73
CA GLU A 88 12.65 -3.96 -21.25
C GLU A 88 12.18 -2.50 -21.16
N GLY A 89 12.11 -1.98 -19.93
CA GLY A 89 11.65 -0.62 -19.64
C GLY A 89 10.21 -0.32 -20.02
N LYS A 90 9.37 -1.33 -20.33
CA LYS A 90 8.00 -1.11 -20.80
C LYS A 90 7.01 -2.12 -20.22
N ILE A 91 5.81 -1.63 -19.93
CA ILE A 91 4.65 -2.45 -19.54
C ILE A 91 3.52 -2.10 -20.48
N ASN A 92 3.08 -3.08 -21.26
CA ASN A 92 1.96 -2.96 -22.18
C ASN A 92 0.80 -3.79 -21.64
N ALA A 93 -0.38 -3.18 -21.55
CA ALA A 93 -1.53 -3.86 -20.98
C ALA A 93 -2.85 -3.47 -21.65
N LEU A 94 -3.81 -4.39 -21.57
CA LEU A 94 -5.19 -4.20 -22.00
C LEU A 94 -6.12 -4.29 -20.80
N VAL A 95 -6.87 -3.22 -20.54
CA VAL A 95 -7.74 -3.11 -19.36
C VAL A 95 -9.20 -2.92 -19.78
N LYS A 96 -10.08 -3.84 -19.37
CA LYS A 96 -11.52 -3.70 -19.58
C LYS A 96 -12.09 -2.61 -18.68
N GLY A 97 -12.61 -1.55 -19.28
CA GLY A 97 -13.39 -0.53 -18.58
C GLY A 97 -14.86 -0.52 -19.00
N SER A 98 -15.46 0.67 -18.96
CA SER A 98 -16.87 0.89 -19.33
C SER A 98 -17.10 0.80 -20.84
N ALA A 99 -16.14 1.22 -21.66
CA ALA A 99 -16.24 1.12 -23.12
C ALA A 99 -16.28 -0.34 -23.62
N ALA A 100 -16.84 -0.56 -24.81
CA ALA A 100 -16.94 -1.88 -25.42
C ALA A 100 -15.54 -2.51 -25.66
N LYS A 101 -14.61 -1.74 -26.21
CA LYS A 101 -13.22 -2.15 -26.43
C LYS A 101 -12.37 -1.94 -25.16
N PRO A 102 -11.42 -2.84 -24.83
CA PRO A 102 -10.45 -2.62 -23.75
C PRO A 102 -9.60 -1.38 -24.02
N TYR A 103 -9.21 -0.68 -22.94
CA TYR A 103 -8.26 0.43 -23.02
C TYR A 103 -6.83 -0.09 -23.08
N GLN A 104 -6.00 0.54 -23.90
CA GLN A 104 -4.57 0.28 -23.96
C GLN A 104 -3.87 1.14 -22.91
N VAL A 105 -3.00 0.51 -22.14
CA VAL A 105 -2.15 1.16 -21.14
C VAL A 105 -0.71 0.84 -21.50
N ASN A 106 0.10 1.88 -21.65
CA ASN A 106 1.53 1.78 -21.89
C ASN A 106 2.25 2.56 -20.80
N ILE A 107 3.10 1.87 -20.05
CA ILE A 107 3.93 2.47 -19.01
C ILE A 107 5.38 2.28 -19.41
N SER A 108 6.14 3.36 -19.45
CA SER A 108 7.58 3.31 -19.70
C SER A 108 8.32 3.62 -18.42
N ILE A 109 9.33 2.83 -18.10
CA ILE A 109 10.22 3.01 -16.96
C ILE A 109 11.62 3.28 -17.51
N GLN A 110 12.27 4.34 -17.02
CA GLN A 110 13.63 4.66 -17.43
C GLN A 110 14.62 3.55 -17.01
N PRO A 111 15.68 3.30 -17.79
CA PRO A 111 16.77 2.43 -17.39
C PRO A 111 17.40 2.90 -16.07
N LEU A 112 17.98 1.99 -15.30
CA LEU A 112 18.75 2.37 -14.12
C LEU A 112 20.04 3.10 -14.55
N ALA A 113 20.34 4.23 -13.90
CA ALA A 113 21.57 4.95 -14.16
C ALA A 113 22.79 4.11 -13.75
N ARG A 114 23.86 4.19 -14.54
CA ARG A 114 25.04 3.32 -14.41
C ARG A 114 25.77 3.49 -13.08
N ASP A 115 25.85 4.73 -12.60
CA ASP A 115 26.41 5.09 -11.30
C ASP A 115 25.64 4.45 -10.13
N ILE A 116 24.31 4.47 -10.21
CA ILE A 116 23.44 3.82 -9.22
C ILE A 116 23.62 2.31 -9.28
N TRP A 117 23.73 1.72 -10.47
CA TRP A 117 23.98 0.30 -10.64
C TRP A 117 25.31 -0.14 -10.04
N GLU A 118 26.40 0.59 -10.35
CA GLU A 118 27.73 0.29 -9.82
C GLU A 118 27.77 0.38 -8.28
N ALA A 119 27.09 1.38 -7.70
CA ALA A 119 26.93 1.51 -6.26
C ALA A 119 26.15 0.32 -5.65
N LEU A 120 25.06 -0.08 -6.29
CA LEU A 120 24.23 -1.20 -5.83
C LEU A 120 24.98 -2.54 -5.90
N THR A 121 25.78 -2.77 -6.95
CA THR A 121 26.69 -3.92 -7.03
C THR A 121 27.74 -3.90 -5.92
N ASN A 122 28.31 -2.73 -5.59
CA ASN A 122 29.28 -2.60 -4.50
C ASN A 122 28.66 -2.93 -3.14
N ASP A 123 27.46 -2.43 -2.87
CA ASP A 123 26.74 -2.68 -1.62
C ASP A 123 26.31 -4.16 -1.49
N CYS A 124 26.03 -4.82 -2.61
CA CYS A 124 25.74 -6.26 -2.67
C CYS A 124 26.98 -7.15 -2.37
N ALA A 125 28.21 -6.68 -2.61
CA ALA A 125 29.43 -7.43 -2.32
C ALA A 125 29.67 -7.74 -0.82
N GLY A 126 29.02 -6.98 0.06
CA GLY A 126 28.96 -7.26 1.49
C GLY A 126 27.97 -8.36 1.88
N LYS A 127 27.08 -8.79 0.99
CA LYS A 127 25.89 -9.61 1.28
C LYS A 127 25.74 -10.81 0.33
N ILE A 128 26.86 -11.47 -0.01
CA ILE A 128 26.90 -12.54 -1.03
C ILE A 128 25.97 -13.72 -0.71
N ASP A 129 25.81 -14.09 0.56
CA ASP A 129 24.90 -15.16 0.97
C ASP A 129 23.44 -14.88 0.55
N SER A 130 23.08 -13.59 0.44
CA SER A 130 21.77 -13.15 -0.06
C SER A 130 21.64 -13.25 -1.58
N LEU A 131 22.73 -13.35 -2.35
CA LEU A 131 22.65 -13.43 -3.82
C LEU A 131 22.15 -14.80 -4.31
N GLN A 132 22.35 -15.87 -3.53
CA GLN A 132 21.83 -17.19 -3.88
C GLN A 132 20.30 -17.21 -3.95
N GLU A 133 19.62 -16.51 -3.02
CA GLU A 133 18.17 -16.35 -3.06
C GLU A 133 17.69 -15.65 -4.35
N LEU A 134 18.47 -14.69 -4.89
CA LEU A 134 18.12 -14.01 -6.15
C LEU A 134 18.16 -14.95 -7.35
N LEU A 135 19.13 -15.86 -7.40
CA LEU A 135 19.21 -16.92 -8.43
C LEU A 135 18.01 -17.86 -8.35
N GLU A 136 17.51 -18.13 -7.15
CA GLU A 136 16.28 -18.92 -6.94
C GLU A 136 14.99 -18.13 -7.24
N GLY A 137 15.09 -16.90 -7.75
CA GLY A 137 13.92 -16.06 -8.02
C GLY A 137 13.24 -15.54 -6.77
N LYS A 138 13.99 -15.30 -5.68
CA LYS A 138 13.49 -14.68 -4.44
C LYS A 138 14.28 -13.42 -4.11
N PHE A 139 13.59 -12.36 -3.72
CA PHE A 139 14.30 -11.16 -3.24
C PHE A 139 14.64 -11.29 -1.75
N PRO A 140 15.92 -11.20 -1.37
CA PRO A 140 16.35 -11.35 0.01
C PRO A 140 15.94 -10.14 0.83
N LYS A 141 15.41 -10.37 2.03
CA LYS A 141 15.05 -9.27 2.93
C LYS A 141 16.26 -8.39 3.29
N ALA A 142 17.45 -8.97 3.34
CA ALA A 142 18.70 -8.24 3.61
C ALA A 142 19.04 -7.18 2.54
N LEU A 143 18.49 -7.33 1.32
CA LEU A 143 18.66 -6.39 0.21
C LEU A 143 17.45 -5.44 0.04
N SER A 144 16.42 -5.58 0.88
CA SER A 144 15.17 -4.82 0.74
C SER A 144 15.39 -3.30 0.79
N GLU A 145 16.14 -2.82 1.76
CA GLU A 145 16.45 -1.38 1.90
C GLU A 145 17.26 -0.85 0.71
N LEU A 146 18.21 -1.64 0.20
CA LEU A 146 19.03 -1.27 -0.96
C LEU A 146 18.18 -1.18 -2.23
N PHE A 147 17.33 -2.18 -2.50
CA PHE A 147 16.55 -2.22 -3.73
C PHE A 147 15.37 -1.25 -3.72
N THR A 148 14.83 -0.93 -2.55
CA THR A 148 13.68 -0.03 -2.40
C THR A 148 14.07 1.42 -2.06
N ALA A 149 15.37 1.73 -1.99
CA ALA A 149 15.86 3.08 -1.76
C ALA A 149 15.40 4.03 -2.89
N MET A 150 14.66 5.08 -2.53
CA MET A 150 14.13 6.02 -3.51
C MET A 150 15.26 6.73 -4.26
N GLY A 151 15.25 6.62 -5.60
CA GLY A 151 16.25 7.23 -6.48
C GLY A 151 17.66 6.64 -6.40
N LYS A 152 17.85 5.57 -5.63
CA LYS A 152 19.14 4.86 -5.47
C LYS A 152 19.03 3.34 -5.60
N GLY A 153 17.81 2.83 -5.71
CA GLY A 153 17.53 1.40 -5.82
C GLY A 153 16.95 1.01 -7.17
N LEU A 154 16.53 -0.25 -7.25
CA LEU A 154 15.83 -0.80 -8.41
C LEU A 154 14.42 -0.24 -8.58
N PHE A 155 13.84 0.31 -7.51
CA PHE A 155 12.49 0.86 -7.54
C PHE A 155 12.51 2.25 -8.20
N PRO A 156 11.74 2.44 -9.28
CA PRO A 156 11.74 3.71 -9.99
C PRO A 156 11.12 4.82 -9.13
N ALA A 157 11.73 5.99 -9.19
CA ALA A 157 11.16 7.24 -8.73
C ALA A 157 10.01 7.67 -9.67
N PRO A 158 9.04 8.46 -9.20
CA PRO A 158 7.89 8.83 -10.03
C PRO A 158 8.27 9.60 -11.30
N GLN A 159 9.39 10.34 -11.29
CA GLN A 159 9.93 11.05 -12.46
C GLN A 159 10.50 10.09 -13.53
N GLU A 160 10.87 8.87 -13.14
CA GLU A 160 11.39 7.84 -14.04
C GLU A 160 10.28 7.03 -14.72
N ILE A 161 9.00 7.33 -14.42
CA ILE A 161 7.84 6.60 -14.90
C ILE A 161 6.99 7.49 -15.80
N SER A 162 6.81 7.08 -17.05
CA SER A 162 5.88 7.68 -18.00
C SER A 162 4.61 6.85 -18.12
N LEU A 163 3.45 7.49 -17.94
CA LEU A 163 2.14 6.82 -17.91
C LEU A 163 1.29 7.27 -19.09
N LYS A 164 0.85 6.32 -19.93
CA LYS A 164 -0.07 6.58 -21.05
C LYS A 164 -1.25 5.61 -21.03
N CYS A 165 -2.46 6.13 -21.23
CA CYS A 165 -3.66 5.32 -21.35
C CYS A 165 -4.60 5.88 -22.42
N SER A 166 -5.22 5.03 -23.23
CA SER A 166 -6.18 5.43 -24.26
C SER A 166 -7.57 5.80 -23.73
N CYS A 167 -7.74 5.91 -22.41
CA CYS A 167 -9.03 6.26 -21.82
C CYS A 167 -9.26 7.78 -21.83
N PRO A 168 -10.52 8.26 -21.85
CA PRO A 168 -10.85 9.69 -21.88
C PRO A 168 -10.62 10.40 -20.53
N ASP A 169 -9.92 9.77 -19.58
CA ASP A 169 -9.57 10.37 -18.30
C ASP A 169 -8.32 11.24 -18.50
N TRP A 170 -8.44 12.54 -18.28
CA TRP A 170 -7.35 13.52 -18.42
C TRP A 170 -6.28 13.39 -17.34
N ALA A 171 -6.51 12.56 -16.31
CA ALA A 171 -5.53 12.31 -15.26
C ALA A 171 -4.36 11.46 -15.77
N VAL A 172 -3.13 11.92 -15.51
CA VAL A 172 -1.89 11.20 -15.83
C VAL A 172 -1.91 9.76 -15.29
N MET A 173 -2.37 9.57 -14.04
CA MET A 173 -2.64 8.25 -13.48
C MET A 173 -4.15 8.01 -13.33
N CYS A 174 -4.74 7.46 -14.39
CA CYS A 174 -6.14 7.02 -14.36
C CYS A 174 -6.29 5.70 -13.59
N LYS A 175 -7.53 5.28 -13.33
CA LYS A 175 -7.83 4.00 -12.66
C LYS A 175 -7.30 2.77 -13.42
N HIS A 176 -7.15 2.85 -14.74
CA HIS A 176 -6.63 1.74 -15.55
C HIS A 176 -5.11 1.63 -15.39
N VAL A 177 -4.40 2.75 -15.42
CA VAL A 177 -2.96 2.80 -15.13
C VAL A 177 -2.68 2.26 -13.73
N ALA A 178 -3.43 2.72 -12.72
CA ALA A 178 -3.31 2.19 -11.37
C ALA A 178 -3.57 0.68 -11.31
N ALA A 179 -4.53 0.15 -12.08
CA ALA A 179 -4.78 -1.28 -12.16
C ALA A 179 -3.58 -2.04 -12.75
N VAL A 180 -2.93 -1.52 -13.78
CA VAL A 180 -1.74 -2.14 -14.38
C VAL A 180 -0.57 -2.14 -13.40
N LEU A 181 -0.35 -1.02 -12.69
CA LEU A 181 0.71 -0.90 -11.70
C LEU A 181 0.49 -1.88 -10.52
N TYR A 182 -0.74 -2.05 -10.04
CA TYR A 182 -1.07 -3.10 -9.06
C TYR A 182 -0.92 -4.51 -9.62
N GLY A 183 -1.30 -4.72 -10.89
CA GLY A 183 -1.14 -6.00 -11.56
C GLY A 183 0.32 -6.39 -11.74
N MET A 184 1.21 -5.41 -11.96
CA MET A 184 2.66 -5.63 -11.93
C MET A 184 3.12 -6.11 -10.56
N GLY A 185 2.63 -5.51 -9.46
CA GLY A 185 2.94 -6.00 -8.11
C GLY A 185 2.59 -7.48 -7.90
N ALA A 186 1.50 -7.95 -8.53
CA ALA A 186 1.13 -9.36 -8.51
C ALA A 186 2.05 -10.22 -9.42
N ARG A 187 2.46 -9.72 -10.59
CA ARG A 187 3.44 -10.42 -11.44
C ARG A 187 4.80 -10.57 -10.79
N LEU A 188 5.21 -9.55 -10.07
CA LEU A 188 6.45 -9.56 -9.31
C LEU A 188 6.43 -10.61 -8.20
N ASP A 189 5.28 -10.92 -7.60
CA ASP A 189 5.19 -12.02 -6.63
C ASP A 189 5.56 -13.38 -7.24
N ASP A 190 5.26 -13.57 -8.53
CA ASP A 190 5.47 -14.82 -9.24
C ASP A 190 6.86 -14.86 -9.89
N ASP A 191 7.34 -13.72 -10.41
CA ASP A 191 8.67 -13.58 -10.99
C ASP A 191 9.28 -12.20 -10.64
N PRO A 192 10.20 -12.13 -9.66
CA PRO A 192 10.84 -10.87 -9.30
C PRO A 192 11.97 -10.47 -10.27
N SER A 193 12.41 -11.34 -11.18
CA SER A 193 13.42 -11.00 -12.20
C SER A 193 12.95 -9.88 -13.12
N LEU A 194 11.62 -9.73 -13.26
CA LEU A 194 10.96 -8.67 -14.01
C LEU A 194 11.36 -7.25 -13.55
N PHE A 195 11.84 -7.06 -12.32
CA PHE A 195 12.41 -5.78 -11.89
C PHE A 195 13.65 -5.40 -12.69
N PHE A 196 14.53 -6.36 -12.91
CA PHE A 196 15.79 -6.16 -13.62
C PHE A 196 15.54 -5.92 -15.11
N VAL A 197 14.62 -6.70 -15.70
CA VAL A 197 14.12 -6.48 -17.07
C VAL A 197 13.56 -5.05 -17.22
N LEU A 198 12.72 -4.61 -16.29
CA LEU A 198 12.14 -3.27 -16.35
C LEU A 198 13.17 -2.15 -16.16
N ARG A 199 14.23 -2.39 -15.39
CA ARG A 199 15.30 -1.42 -15.18
C ARG A 199 16.46 -1.57 -16.17
N LYS A 200 16.33 -2.48 -17.14
CA LYS A 200 17.32 -2.79 -18.17
C LYS A 200 18.70 -3.15 -17.62
N VAL A 201 18.70 -3.98 -16.58
CA VAL A 201 19.91 -4.51 -15.96
C VAL A 201 19.80 -6.03 -15.92
N ASP A 202 20.93 -6.73 -15.96
CA ASP A 202 20.97 -8.18 -15.86
C ASP A 202 21.33 -8.62 -14.42
N ILE A 203 20.63 -9.62 -13.92
CA ILE A 203 20.92 -10.26 -12.63
C ILE A 203 22.27 -10.97 -12.70
N ASN A 204 22.58 -11.59 -13.84
CA ASN A 204 23.84 -12.31 -14.04
C ASN A 204 25.02 -11.36 -14.00
N ASP A 205 24.87 -10.14 -14.53
CA ASP A 205 25.87 -9.09 -14.43
C ASP A 205 26.08 -8.68 -12.97
N LEU A 206 25.00 -8.47 -12.21
CA LEU A 206 25.09 -8.15 -10.78
C LEU A 206 25.91 -9.20 -10.03
N ILE A 207 25.62 -10.48 -10.26
CA ILE A 207 26.28 -11.59 -9.58
C ILE A 207 27.75 -11.68 -10.00
N SER A 208 28.01 -11.66 -11.30
CA SER A 208 29.36 -11.79 -11.86
C SER A 208 30.28 -10.66 -11.42
N GLU A 209 29.79 -9.41 -11.46
CA GLU A 209 30.54 -8.26 -10.97
C GLU A 209 30.76 -8.33 -9.45
N THR A 210 29.76 -8.77 -8.70
CA THR A 210 29.86 -8.88 -7.24
C THR A 210 30.90 -9.92 -6.82
N ILE A 211 30.89 -11.11 -7.42
CA ILE A 211 31.86 -12.17 -7.17
C ILE A 211 33.28 -11.69 -7.54
N SER A 212 33.42 -11.09 -8.71
CA SER A 212 34.70 -10.56 -9.20
C SER A 212 35.29 -9.50 -8.26
N LYS A 213 34.46 -8.56 -7.78
CA LYS A 213 34.86 -7.53 -6.81
C LYS A 213 35.29 -8.16 -5.49
N LYS A 214 34.55 -9.13 -4.97
CA LYS A 214 34.92 -9.82 -3.72
C LYS A 214 36.24 -10.56 -3.84
N ALA A 215 36.45 -11.29 -4.93
CA ALA A 215 37.69 -11.99 -5.21
C ALA A 215 38.88 -11.02 -5.20
N ARG A 216 38.74 -9.86 -5.87
CA ARG A 216 39.74 -8.78 -5.82
C ARG A 216 39.99 -8.26 -4.40
N THR A 217 38.93 -7.98 -3.63
CA THR A 217 39.08 -7.50 -2.25
C THR A 217 39.78 -8.53 -1.34
N LEU A 218 39.52 -9.82 -1.52
CA LEU A 218 40.20 -10.88 -0.77
C LEU A 218 41.68 -10.99 -1.15
N LEU A 219 42.00 -10.88 -2.46
CA LEU A 219 43.38 -10.86 -2.96
C LEU A 219 44.16 -9.61 -2.50
N GLU A 220 43.51 -8.45 -2.40
CA GLU A 220 44.14 -7.24 -1.85
C GLU A 220 44.38 -7.38 -0.34
N LYS A 221 43.41 -7.93 0.40
CA LYS A 221 43.56 -8.18 1.84
C LYS A 221 44.60 -9.24 2.14
N SER A 222 44.81 -10.24 1.27
CA SER A 222 45.88 -11.22 1.45
C SER A 222 47.27 -10.62 1.20
N LYS A 223 47.38 -9.54 0.41
CA LYS A 223 48.63 -8.79 0.22
C LYS A 223 48.93 -7.85 1.40
N ALA A 224 47.94 -7.51 2.23
CA ALA A 224 48.16 -6.75 3.44
C ALA A 224 48.77 -7.67 4.52
N LYS A 225 50.08 -7.51 4.78
CA LYS A 225 50.75 -8.23 5.87
C LYS A 225 50.00 -7.99 7.18
N SER A 226 49.42 -9.05 7.74
CA SER A 226 48.89 -8.97 9.11
C SER A 226 50.06 -8.74 10.07
N ARG A 227 49.84 -8.02 11.18
CA ARG A 227 50.87 -7.80 12.22
C ARG A 227 51.36 -9.10 12.89
N ARG A 228 50.79 -10.25 12.53
CA ARG A 228 51.13 -11.61 13.01
C ARG A 228 51.68 -12.49 11.88
N VAL A 229 52.36 -11.93 10.89
CA VAL A 229 53.14 -12.73 9.95
C VAL A 229 54.52 -12.93 10.59
N ILE A 230 54.77 -14.16 11.02
CA ILE A 230 56.08 -14.64 11.47
C ILE A 230 56.94 -14.78 10.21
N GLU A 231 58.17 -14.25 10.21
CA GLU A 231 59.10 -14.42 9.09
C GLU A 231 59.47 -15.90 8.95
N ASP A 232 59.71 -16.37 7.72
CA ASP A 232 59.95 -17.80 7.39
C ASP A 232 61.05 -18.46 8.26
N THR A 233 61.93 -17.66 8.84
CA THR A 233 62.95 -18.09 9.79
C THR A 233 62.43 -18.65 11.11
N ASP A 234 61.17 -18.38 11.48
CA ASP A 234 60.63 -18.67 12.82
C ASP A 234 59.47 -19.71 12.75
N ILE A 235 59.29 -20.38 11.61
CA ILE A 235 58.37 -21.52 11.46
C ILE A 235 59.00 -22.82 12.00
N SER A 236 60.33 -22.96 11.88
CA SER A 236 61.09 -24.08 12.47
C SER A 236 61.06 -24.05 14.00
N ASP A 237 61.11 -22.85 14.60
CA ASP A 237 61.09 -22.65 16.05
C ASP A 237 59.66 -22.80 16.64
N MET A 238 58.61 -22.56 15.84
CA MET A 238 57.22 -22.68 16.31
C MET A 238 56.66 -24.11 16.27
N PHE A 239 57.15 -24.97 15.36
CA PHE A 239 56.73 -26.36 15.27
C PHE A 239 57.70 -27.37 15.90
N GLY A 240 58.86 -26.92 16.38
CA GLY A 240 59.70 -27.64 17.34
C GLY A 240 59.83 -29.13 17.06
N ILE A 241 60.10 -29.52 15.81
CA ILE A 241 60.65 -30.84 15.55
C ILE A 241 62.12 -30.75 15.96
N GLU A 242 62.38 -31.01 17.22
CA GLU A 242 63.42 -31.93 17.66
C GLU A 242 63.15 -32.42 19.10
N MET A 243 63.65 -33.62 19.37
CA MET A 243 63.20 -34.60 20.37
C MET A 243 63.14 -34.18 21.85
N GLU A 244 62.20 -34.84 22.53
CA GLU A 244 62.13 -35.23 23.96
C GLU A 244 62.24 -34.21 25.12
N THR A 245 61.09 -34.18 25.83
CA THR A 245 60.87 -34.18 27.30
C THR A 245 61.26 -32.96 28.13
N GLY A 246 60.26 -32.43 28.86
CA GLY A 246 60.52 -31.46 29.93
C GLY A 246 59.26 -30.81 30.51
N THR A 247 58.88 -31.27 31.70
CA THR A 247 57.67 -30.98 32.49
C THR A 247 57.33 -29.52 32.86
N ALA A 248 56.02 -29.29 32.98
CA ALA A 248 55.28 -28.57 34.06
C ALA A 248 55.28 -27.02 34.18
N GLY A 249 54.07 -26.44 34.24
CA GLY A 249 53.84 -25.12 34.86
C GLY A 249 52.43 -24.53 34.63
N LYS A 250 51.63 -24.41 35.71
CA LYS A 250 50.21 -23.98 35.76
C LYS A 250 50.02 -22.45 35.62
N ALA A 251 48.86 -22.01 35.09
CA ALA A 251 47.76 -21.38 35.87
C ALA A 251 46.96 -20.24 35.17
N LYS A 252 45.63 -20.49 35.12
CA LYS A 252 44.47 -19.64 35.47
C LYS A 252 43.97 -18.50 34.54
N GLU A 253 42.92 -18.90 33.83
CA GLU A 253 41.69 -18.22 33.44
C GLU A 253 41.13 -17.17 34.45
N SER A 254 40.58 -16.06 33.92
CA SER A 254 39.28 -15.55 34.38
C SER A 254 38.56 -14.76 33.27
N ALA A 255 37.36 -15.23 32.92
CA ALA A 255 36.44 -14.63 31.98
C ALA A 255 35.31 -13.91 32.73
N ARG A 256 34.88 -12.73 32.25
CA ARG A 256 33.62 -12.10 32.69
C ARG A 256 32.84 -11.58 31.49
N LYS A 257 31.87 -12.37 31.02
CA LYS A 257 30.86 -11.98 30.02
C LYS A 257 29.72 -11.19 30.69
N LYS A 258 29.31 -10.06 30.10
CA LYS A 258 27.99 -9.42 30.34
C LYS A 258 27.09 -9.66 29.12
N LYS A 259 25.87 -10.15 29.37
CA LYS A 259 24.75 -10.23 28.40
C LYS A 259 23.93 -8.92 28.44
N PRO A 260 23.32 -8.47 27.32
CA PRO A 260 22.27 -7.45 27.35
C PRO A 260 20.89 -8.08 27.63
N GLY A 261 20.08 -7.39 28.43
CA GLY A 261 18.75 -7.81 28.84
C GLY A 261 17.65 -7.45 27.84
N GLU A 262 16.69 -8.35 27.69
CA GLU A 262 15.43 -8.20 26.96
C GLU A 262 14.49 -7.22 27.68
N SER A 263 13.93 -6.26 26.95
CA SER A 263 12.80 -5.44 27.40
C SER A 263 11.47 -6.05 26.92
N LYS A 264 10.68 -6.52 27.90
CA LYS A 264 9.35 -7.12 27.70
C LYS A 264 8.32 -6.06 27.29
N ALA A 265 7.71 -6.25 26.12
CA ALA A 265 6.50 -5.54 25.72
C ALA A 265 5.27 -6.04 26.52
N LYS A 266 4.62 -5.14 27.25
CA LYS A 266 3.38 -5.42 27.98
C LYS A 266 2.19 -5.47 27.00
N LYS A 267 1.56 -6.64 26.87
CA LYS A 267 0.22 -6.83 26.29
C LYS A 267 -0.83 -6.19 27.20
N ALA A 268 -1.57 -5.21 26.69
CA ALA A 268 -2.78 -4.71 27.36
C ALA A 268 -3.98 -5.61 27.00
N SER A 269 -4.56 -6.22 28.02
CA SER A 269 -5.78 -7.04 27.99
C SER A 269 -7.01 -6.18 27.64
N GLY A 270 -7.80 -6.61 26.66
CA GLY A 270 -9.01 -5.93 26.21
C GLY A 270 -10.14 -5.96 27.24
N LYS A 271 -10.41 -4.80 27.87
CA LYS A 271 -11.65 -4.55 28.61
C LYS A 271 -12.67 -3.93 27.62
N ARG A 272 -13.80 -4.60 27.44
CA ARG A 272 -14.90 -4.17 26.53
C ARG A 272 -15.43 -2.80 27.02
N LEU A 273 -15.16 -1.71 26.29
CA LEU A 273 -15.62 -0.37 26.63
C LEU A 273 -17.16 -0.31 26.52
N LYS A 274 -17.87 0.01 27.61
CA LYS A 274 -19.31 0.28 27.58
C LYS A 274 -19.55 1.61 26.84
N LEU A 275 -20.32 1.60 25.75
CA LEU A 275 -20.67 2.80 25.00
C LEU A 275 -21.71 3.62 25.76
N SER A 276 -21.58 4.96 25.74
CA SER A 276 -22.54 5.86 26.38
C SER A 276 -23.67 6.22 25.41
N ASP A 277 -24.85 6.58 25.93
CA ASP A 277 -25.96 7.05 25.09
C ASP A 277 -25.63 8.34 24.31
N LYS A 278 -24.68 9.14 24.82
CA LYS A 278 -24.13 10.29 24.09
C LYS A 278 -23.44 9.89 22.79
N ASP A 279 -22.77 8.74 22.74
CA ASP A 279 -22.06 8.28 21.54
C ASP A 279 -23.04 7.88 20.43
N ARG A 280 -24.18 7.30 20.81
CA ARG A 280 -25.27 6.96 19.88
C ARG A 280 -25.89 8.22 19.26
N LEU A 281 -26.07 9.27 20.04
CA LEU A 281 -26.61 10.55 19.57
C LEU A 281 -25.70 11.29 18.58
N LEU A 282 -24.40 10.96 18.55
CA LEU A 282 -23.46 11.55 17.60
C LEU A 282 -23.54 10.92 16.20
N ILE A 283 -24.24 9.80 16.03
CA ILE A 283 -24.47 9.21 14.71
C ILE A 283 -25.67 9.89 14.06
N ALA A 284 -25.39 10.64 12.99
CA ALA A 284 -26.41 11.39 12.27
C ALA A 284 -27.38 10.44 11.54
N PRO A 285 -28.62 10.90 11.25
CA PRO A 285 -29.59 10.11 10.49
C PRO A 285 -29.10 9.68 9.09
N CYS A 286 -28.16 10.44 8.51
CA CYS A 286 -27.52 10.11 7.23
C CYS A 286 -26.32 9.15 7.36
N GLY A 287 -26.01 8.61 8.54
CA GLY A 287 -24.87 7.70 8.76
C GLY A 287 -23.53 8.40 9.02
N MET A 288 -23.52 9.74 9.11
CA MET A 288 -22.31 10.49 9.46
C MET A 288 -22.00 10.36 10.95
N ASN A 289 -20.79 9.93 11.29
CA ASN A 289 -20.30 10.02 12.67
C ASN A 289 -19.87 11.48 12.97
N CYS A 290 -20.63 12.20 13.79
CA CYS A 290 -20.29 13.58 14.10
C CYS A 290 -19.01 13.70 14.92
N HIS A 291 -18.58 12.65 15.63
CA HIS A 291 -17.40 12.67 16.48
C HIS A 291 -16.10 12.96 15.70
N ILE A 292 -16.06 12.59 14.42
CA ILE A 292 -14.89 12.78 13.54
C ILE A 292 -14.99 14.05 12.68
N CYS A 293 -16.06 14.83 12.83
CA CYS A 293 -16.32 16.04 12.06
C CYS A 293 -15.51 17.23 12.60
N THR A 294 -14.89 18.00 11.71
CA THR A 294 -14.21 19.28 12.02
C THR A 294 -15.04 20.21 12.92
N ALA A 295 -16.34 20.32 12.69
CA ALA A 295 -17.21 21.23 13.46
C ALA A 295 -17.47 20.72 14.88
N TYR A 296 -17.32 19.42 15.12
CA TYR A 296 -17.40 18.81 16.44
C TYR A 296 -16.05 18.89 17.16
N LEU A 297 -14.95 18.67 16.43
CA LEU A 297 -13.60 18.60 16.97
C LEU A 297 -12.95 19.97 17.29
N ARG A 298 -13.43 21.07 16.70
CA ARG A 298 -12.91 22.44 16.98
C ARG A 298 -13.04 22.81 18.45
N GLU A 299 -12.14 23.63 19.00
CA GLU A 299 -12.20 24.02 20.43
C GLU A 299 -13.35 24.99 20.73
N LYS A 300 -13.46 26.06 19.93
CA LYS A 300 -14.48 27.11 20.10
C LYS A 300 -15.73 26.81 19.28
N ASN A 301 -16.90 27.15 19.81
CA ASN A 301 -18.20 27.00 19.15
C ASN A 301 -18.52 25.55 18.71
N LYS A 302 -18.15 24.53 19.47
CA LYS A 302 -18.39 23.11 19.14
C LYS A 302 -19.83 22.84 18.71
N CYS A 303 -19.98 22.23 17.53
CA CYS A 303 -21.27 21.74 17.04
C CYS A 303 -21.63 20.47 17.82
N PRO A 304 -22.81 20.36 18.46
CA PRO A 304 -23.18 19.20 19.29
C PRO A 304 -23.63 17.96 18.47
N GLY A 305 -23.27 17.89 17.19
CA GLY A 305 -23.68 16.80 16.31
C GLY A 305 -25.11 16.92 15.77
N CYS A 306 -25.45 16.15 14.74
CA CYS A 306 -26.69 16.35 13.96
C CYS A 306 -27.97 16.26 14.81
N ARG A 307 -28.00 15.34 15.80
CA ARG A 307 -29.14 15.13 16.71
C ARG A 307 -29.15 16.06 17.94
N GLY A 308 -28.10 16.84 18.19
CA GLY A 308 -28.03 17.76 19.34
C GLY A 308 -28.78 19.09 19.17
N SER A 309 -28.62 20.03 20.11
CA SER A 309 -29.21 21.38 20.05
C SER A 309 -28.76 22.19 18.81
N ASN A 310 -29.62 23.09 18.32
CA ASN A 310 -29.32 23.96 17.17
C ASN A 310 -28.45 25.19 17.51
N LEU A 311 -28.34 25.57 18.79
CA LEU A 311 -27.72 26.82 19.23
C LEU A 311 -26.26 27.03 18.75
N LYS A 312 -25.46 25.95 18.73
CA LYS A 312 -24.03 26.00 18.35
C LYS A 312 -23.76 25.40 16.97
N LYS A 313 -24.80 25.19 16.15
CA LYS A 313 -24.69 24.56 14.84
C LYS A 313 -24.48 25.60 13.74
N PRO A 314 -23.62 25.32 12.75
CA PRO A 314 -23.59 26.12 11.53
C PRO A 314 -24.96 26.10 10.83
N VAL A 315 -25.39 27.23 10.27
CA VAL A 315 -26.70 27.39 9.58
C VAL A 315 -26.94 26.29 8.54
N THR A 316 -25.90 25.92 7.80
CA THR A 316 -25.92 24.83 6.81
C THR A 316 -26.31 23.46 7.37
N ARG A 317 -26.09 23.20 8.68
CA ARG A 317 -26.45 21.94 9.36
C ARG A 317 -27.82 22.05 10.03
N VAL A 318 -28.27 23.26 10.33
CA VAL A 318 -29.63 23.52 10.80
C VAL A 318 -30.64 23.29 9.67
N LYS A 319 -30.38 23.87 8.49
CA LYS A 319 -31.24 23.80 7.29
C LYS A 319 -30.96 22.57 6.39
N CYS A 320 -30.38 21.50 6.93
CA CYS A 320 -29.98 20.36 6.12
C CYS A 320 -31.21 19.57 5.64
N LYS A 321 -31.38 19.43 4.32
CA LYS A 321 -32.52 18.72 3.68
C LYS A 321 -32.71 17.27 4.14
N ILE A 322 -31.64 16.59 4.59
CA ILE A 322 -31.75 15.23 5.12
C ILE A 322 -32.21 15.25 6.58
N LYS A 323 -31.71 16.20 7.38
CA LYS A 323 -32.09 16.34 8.78
C LYS A 323 -33.55 16.77 8.95
N THR A 324 -34.02 17.67 8.09
CA THR A 324 -35.38 18.20 8.10
C THR A 324 -36.32 17.40 7.21
N CYS A 325 -35.96 16.16 6.84
CA CYS A 325 -36.78 15.31 5.99
C CYS A 325 -37.99 14.80 6.78
N GLU A 326 -39.15 14.74 6.12
CA GLU A 326 -40.43 14.30 6.69
C GLU A 326 -40.39 12.85 7.22
N ALA A 327 -39.52 12.00 6.66
CA ALA A 327 -39.30 10.65 7.17
C ALA A 327 -38.84 10.62 8.64
N PHE A 328 -38.29 11.73 9.15
CA PHE A 328 -37.89 11.88 10.55
C PHE A 328 -38.92 12.63 11.40
N ALA A 329 -40.01 13.13 10.81
CA ALA A 329 -41.08 13.78 11.55
C ALA A 329 -41.80 12.76 12.46
N GLY A 330 -42.00 13.12 13.72
CA GLY A 330 -42.66 12.25 14.70
C GLY A 330 -41.86 10.99 15.09
N ASN A 331 -40.52 11.00 14.96
CA ASN A 331 -39.64 9.86 15.28
C ASN A 331 -39.93 8.55 14.50
N LYS A 332 -40.52 8.65 13.31
CA LYS A 332 -40.89 7.49 12.47
C LYS A 332 -39.71 6.65 11.96
N ALA A 333 -38.52 7.26 11.83
CA ALA A 333 -37.29 6.58 11.48
C ALA A 333 -36.12 7.14 12.29
N ALA A 334 -35.16 6.30 12.67
CA ALA A 334 -33.91 6.72 13.27
C ALA A 334 -32.84 7.01 12.19
N PHE A 335 -32.83 6.27 11.09
CA PHE A 335 -31.83 6.39 10.03
C PHE A 335 -32.44 6.41 8.64
N CYS A 336 -31.73 7.02 7.67
CA CYS A 336 -32.19 7.02 6.28
C CYS A 336 -32.35 5.60 5.70
N SER A 337 -31.63 4.60 6.20
CA SER A 337 -31.73 3.19 5.78
C SER A 337 -33.04 2.49 6.12
N GLU A 338 -33.87 3.11 6.96
CA GLU A 338 -35.19 2.63 7.35
C GLU A 338 -36.30 3.19 6.44
N CYS A 339 -35.96 4.15 5.56
CA CYS A 339 -36.89 4.67 4.57
C CYS A 339 -37.01 3.73 3.37
N LEU A 340 -38.22 3.60 2.82
CA LEU A 340 -38.49 2.81 1.60
C LEU A 340 -37.76 3.36 0.37
N GLU A 341 -37.62 4.68 0.29
CA GLU A 341 -36.91 5.38 -0.78
C GLU A 341 -35.37 5.36 -0.63
N PHE A 342 -34.83 4.50 0.24
CA PHE A 342 -33.40 4.41 0.46
C PHE A 342 -32.67 3.66 -0.66
N PRO A 343 -31.57 4.20 -1.23
CA PRO A 343 -31.00 5.54 -1.01
C PRO A 343 -31.62 6.61 -1.91
N CYS A 344 -32.19 7.65 -1.30
CA CYS A 344 -32.87 8.73 -2.03
C CYS A 344 -31.88 9.72 -2.68
N VAL A 345 -32.37 10.58 -3.58
CA VAL A 345 -31.55 11.54 -4.34
C VAL A 345 -30.69 12.44 -3.44
N ASN A 346 -31.25 12.95 -2.34
CA ASN A 346 -30.52 13.82 -1.42
C ASN A 346 -29.36 13.08 -0.73
N LEU A 347 -29.58 11.82 -0.33
CA LEU A 347 -28.55 11.00 0.28
C LEU A 347 -27.47 10.61 -0.74
N LYS A 348 -27.85 10.21 -1.96
CA LYS A 348 -26.92 9.93 -3.07
C LYS A 348 -26.00 11.12 -3.35
N LYS A 349 -26.55 12.35 -3.38
CA LYS A 349 -25.76 13.59 -3.55
C LYS A 349 -24.79 13.82 -2.40
N LEU A 350 -25.22 13.60 -1.15
CA LEU A 350 -24.35 13.71 0.02
C LEU A 350 -23.21 12.67 -0.01
N ASP A 351 -23.57 11.41 -0.25
CA ASP A 351 -22.65 10.28 -0.32
C ASP A 351 -21.58 10.49 -1.38
N LYS A 352 -21.97 10.89 -2.60
CA LYS A 352 -21.05 11.20 -3.68
C LYS A 352 -19.99 12.22 -3.24
N ARG A 353 -20.41 13.33 -2.61
CA ARG A 353 -19.50 14.37 -2.13
C ARG A 353 -18.57 13.87 -1.03
N TYR A 354 -19.03 13.01 -0.13
CA TYR A 354 -18.18 12.47 0.94
C TYR A 354 -17.21 11.41 0.42
N ARG A 355 -17.63 10.57 -0.54
CA ARG A 355 -16.75 9.62 -1.21
C ARG A 355 -15.64 10.34 -1.97
N THR A 356 -15.98 11.39 -2.72
CA THR A 356 -15.00 12.11 -3.54
C THR A 356 -14.04 12.97 -2.72
N LYS A 357 -14.54 13.64 -1.67
CA LYS A 357 -13.75 14.62 -0.91
C LYS A 357 -13.08 14.03 0.35
N TYR A 358 -13.66 12.99 0.93
CA TYR A 358 -13.29 12.50 2.26
C TYR A 358 -13.13 10.98 2.36
N ASN A 359 -13.19 10.26 1.24
CA ASN A 359 -13.01 8.80 1.17
C ASN A 359 -13.93 8.03 2.16
N MET A 360 -15.16 8.50 2.34
CA MET A 360 -16.17 7.91 3.21
C MET A 360 -17.52 7.84 2.51
N SER A 361 -18.22 6.72 2.65
CA SER A 361 -19.59 6.57 2.13
C SER A 361 -20.61 6.67 3.26
N MET A 362 -21.59 7.55 3.07
CA MET A 362 -22.75 7.65 3.96
C MET A 362 -23.69 6.47 3.79
N ILE A 363 -23.82 5.96 2.57
CA ILE A 363 -24.67 4.80 2.27
C ILE A 363 -24.07 3.53 2.89
N GLU A 364 -22.75 3.29 2.72
CA GLU A 364 -22.11 2.12 3.36
C GLU A 364 -22.15 2.21 4.88
N ASN A 365 -22.00 3.41 5.46
CA ASN A 365 -22.16 3.59 6.92
C ASN A 365 -23.56 3.19 7.36
N LEU A 366 -24.60 3.61 6.64
CA LEU A 366 -25.99 3.26 6.94
C LEU A 366 -26.27 1.75 6.75
N GLU A 367 -25.73 1.13 5.72
CA GLU A 367 -25.80 -0.33 5.51
C GLU A 367 -25.09 -1.08 6.64
N ASN A 368 -23.94 -0.59 7.09
CA ASN A 368 -23.21 -1.17 8.22
C ASN A 368 -23.97 -1.02 9.53
N ILE A 369 -24.63 0.12 9.78
CA ILE A 369 -25.51 0.31 10.94
C ILE A 369 -26.68 -0.66 10.89
N LYS A 370 -27.32 -0.83 9.72
CA LYS A 370 -28.43 -1.77 9.53
C LYS A 370 -27.99 -3.22 9.74
N LYS A 371 -26.80 -3.59 9.27
CA LYS A 371 -26.28 -4.97 9.31
C LYS A 371 -25.67 -5.36 10.66
N LEU A 372 -24.86 -4.48 11.25
CA LEU A 372 -24.05 -4.79 12.44
C LEU A 372 -24.63 -4.21 13.73
N GLY A 373 -25.61 -3.31 13.61
CA GLY A 373 -26.13 -2.52 14.72
C GLY A 373 -25.26 -1.29 15.03
N ILE A 374 -25.89 -0.27 15.60
CA ILE A 374 -25.27 1.03 15.89
C ILE A 374 -24.04 0.92 16.82
N GLU A 375 -24.08 0.02 17.81
CA GLU A 375 -22.98 -0.13 18.76
C GLU A 375 -21.70 -0.64 18.09
N ASN A 376 -21.82 -1.68 17.26
CA ASN A 376 -20.68 -2.26 16.55
C ASN A 376 -20.14 -1.27 15.52
N PHE A 377 -21.02 -0.51 14.86
CA PHE A 377 -20.61 0.58 13.99
C PHE A 377 -19.77 1.62 14.73
N ILE A 378 -20.20 2.08 15.92
CA ILE A 378 -19.44 3.06 16.71
C ILE A 378 -18.08 2.48 17.15
N ARG A 379 -18.02 1.21 17.59
CA ARG A 379 -16.75 0.56 17.96
C ARG A 379 -15.78 0.50 16.78
N ASN A 380 -16.28 0.13 15.61
CA ASN A 380 -15.48 0.05 14.39
C ASN A 380 -14.98 1.44 13.96
N GLU A 381 -15.84 2.46 14.01
CA GLU A 381 -15.45 3.83 13.67
C GLU A 381 -14.48 4.41 14.70
N ALA A 382 -14.65 4.14 16.00
CA ALA A 382 -13.71 4.56 17.03
C ALA A 382 -12.30 4.00 16.76
N THR A 383 -12.20 2.75 16.32
CA THR A 383 -10.93 2.12 15.93
C THR A 383 -10.37 2.73 14.64
N ARG A 384 -11.21 2.89 13.61
CA ARG A 384 -10.83 3.42 12.29
C ARG A 384 -10.31 4.86 12.32
N TRP A 385 -10.77 5.66 13.27
CA TRP A 385 -10.44 7.07 13.40
C TRP A 385 -9.57 7.39 14.63
N LEU A 386 -9.03 6.37 15.28
CA LEU A 386 -8.07 6.53 16.36
C LEU A 386 -6.70 6.94 15.81
N CYS A 387 -6.07 7.94 16.41
CA CYS A 387 -4.71 8.32 16.10
C CYS A 387 -3.73 7.30 16.68
N PRO A 388 -2.83 6.71 15.86
CA PRO A 388 -1.88 5.71 16.35
C PRO A 388 -0.81 6.30 17.27
N VAL A 389 -0.56 7.62 17.18
CA VAL A 389 0.50 8.29 17.96
C VAL A 389 0.01 8.69 19.35
N CYS A 390 -1.15 9.35 19.44
CA CYS A 390 -1.62 9.94 20.69
C CYS A 390 -2.96 9.40 21.20
N GLY A 391 -3.59 8.46 20.48
CA GLY A 391 -4.93 7.96 20.82
C GLY A 391 -6.07 8.98 20.65
N GLY A 392 -5.80 10.18 20.13
CA GLY A 392 -6.81 11.19 19.83
C GLY A 392 -7.62 10.89 18.56
N THR A 393 -8.63 11.71 18.25
CA THR A 393 -9.50 11.51 17.08
C THR A 393 -8.92 12.13 15.81
N ILE A 394 -8.90 11.35 14.73
CA ILE A 394 -8.54 11.81 13.38
C ILE A 394 -9.77 12.44 12.71
N CYS A 395 -9.61 13.65 12.17
CA CYS A 395 -10.68 14.37 11.51
C CYS A 395 -10.87 13.90 10.06
N VAL A 396 -12.11 13.53 9.72
CA VAL A 396 -12.45 13.05 8.37
C VAL A 396 -12.28 14.12 7.28
N HIS A 397 -12.47 15.40 7.59
CA HIS A 397 -12.38 16.46 6.57
C HIS A 397 -10.99 17.02 6.36
N LYS A 398 -10.09 16.83 7.34
CA LYS A 398 -8.75 17.42 7.35
C LYS A 398 -7.66 16.38 7.20
N GLY A 399 -7.96 15.11 7.48
CA GLY A 399 -7.00 14.01 7.34
C GLY A 399 -5.93 13.95 8.44
N TYR A 400 -5.97 14.81 9.46
CA TYR A 400 -5.03 14.80 10.59
C TYR A 400 -5.72 14.66 11.95
N CYS A 401 -4.95 14.24 12.95
CA CYS A 401 -5.38 14.18 14.35
C CYS A 401 -5.53 15.58 14.95
N TYR A 402 -6.65 15.86 15.61
CA TYR A 402 -6.85 17.18 16.23
C TYR A 402 -5.93 17.45 17.43
N ASN A 403 -5.46 16.40 18.11
CA ASN A 403 -4.61 16.52 19.29
C ASN A 403 -3.13 16.74 18.91
N CYS A 404 -2.54 15.83 18.12
CA CYS A 404 -1.11 15.87 17.80
C CYS A 404 -0.78 16.40 16.40
N LYS A 405 -1.79 16.75 15.59
CA LYS A 405 -1.65 17.22 14.19
C LYS A 405 -0.99 16.23 13.23
N THR A 406 -0.66 15.01 13.66
CA THR A 406 -0.17 13.95 12.77
C THR A 406 -1.24 13.59 11.74
N SER A 407 -0.86 13.62 10.47
CA SER A 407 -1.70 13.14 9.35
C SER A 407 -2.00 11.65 9.53
N LYS A 408 -3.19 11.23 9.14
CA LYS A 408 -3.59 9.83 9.10
C LYS A 408 -2.65 9.12 8.12
N GLN A 409 -1.69 8.35 8.64
CA GLN A 409 -1.01 7.35 7.84
C GLN A 409 -2.07 6.28 7.51
N GLU A 410 -2.34 6.06 6.22
CA GLU A 410 -3.36 5.12 5.74
C GLU A 410 -2.91 3.65 5.85
#